data_AF-A0A7M4A323-F1
#
_entry.id   AF-A0A7M4A323-F1
#
_cell.length_a   1.000
_cell.length_b   1.000
_cell.length_c   1.000
_cell.angle_alpha   90.00
_cell.angle_beta   90.00
_cell.angle_gamma   90.00
#
_symmetry.space_group_name_H-M   'P 1'
#
loop_
_entity.id
_entity.type
_entity.pdbx_description
1 polymer ?
#
loop_
_entity_poly.entity_id
_entity_poly.type
_entity_poly.pdbx_seq_one_letter_code
_entity_poly.pdbx_strand_id
1 'polypeptide(L)'
;MEPRIVISSLVQPYEDAEKIVESINVFFPDWNSEDLPKKGTFPNKNKAVIISGFSKNSDLFFKQLRIQRILDTALDVMSMDLEFDSTVFDISRQAAIAGKISFVLDENTLGGKISISLAGDELDLWLEQQTWHEGRNEIPRYSKDEYSMRYDGEPSEWFDKRGRPTINLEED
;
A
#
# COMPACT_ATOMS: atom_id res chain seq x y z
N MET A 1 -1.70 -5.73 -18.63
CA MET A 1 -3.13 -6.05 -18.36
C MET A 1 -3.48 -5.46 -17.00
N GLU A 2 -4.75 -5.18 -16.66
CA GLU A 2 -5.07 -4.80 -15.26
C GLU A 2 -4.85 -6.01 -14.33
N PRO A 3 -4.12 -5.88 -13.22
CA PRO A 3 -3.87 -6.98 -12.32
C PRO A 3 -5.13 -7.33 -11.51
N ARG A 4 -5.19 -8.59 -11.10
CA ARG A 4 -6.15 -9.05 -10.08
C ARG A 4 -5.78 -8.44 -8.73
N ILE A 5 -6.77 -7.89 -8.03
CA ILE A 5 -6.60 -7.25 -6.72
C ILE A 5 -7.29 -8.11 -5.66
N VAL A 6 -6.52 -8.53 -4.65
CA VAL A 6 -7.02 -9.21 -3.46
C VAL A 6 -6.71 -8.37 -2.24
N ILE A 7 -7.70 -8.11 -1.41
CA ILE A 7 -7.55 -7.27 -0.22
C ILE A 7 -7.98 -8.07 0.98
N SER A 8 -7.17 -8.03 2.03
CA SER A 8 -7.45 -8.71 3.29
C SER A 8 -7.05 -7.89 4.50
N SER A 9 -7.62 -8.22 5.65
CA SER A 9 -7.25 -7.65 6.94
C SER A 9 -7.53 -8.64 8.05
N LEU A 10 -6.68 -8.65 9.08
CA LEU A 10 -6.96 -9.33 10.33
C LEU A 10 -8.01 -8.52 11.13
N VAL A 11 -9.05 -9.18 11.60
CA VAL A 11 -10.03 -8.65 12.55
C VAL A 11 -9.74 -9.27 13.90
N GLN A 12 -9.29 -8.46 14.84
CA GLN A 12 -9.07 -8.92 16.21
C GLN A 12 -10.39 -9.03 16.99
N PRO A 13 -10.48 -9.89 18.02
CA PRO A 13 -11.69 -10.05 18.83
C PRO A 13 -12.23 -8.76 19.45
N TYR A 14 -11.34 -7.78 19.64
CA TYR A 14 -11.63 -6.48 20.25
C TYR A 14 -11.90 -5.36 19.25
N GLU A 15 -11.93 -5.66 17.95
CA GLU A 15 -12.14 -4.68 16.89
C GLU A 15 -13.57 -4.74 16.34
N ASP A 16 -13.99 -3.62 15.76
CA ASP A 16 -15.25 -3.54 15.03
C ASP A 16 -14.99 -3.86 13.55
N ALA A 17 -15.49 -5.01 13.09
CA ALA A 17 -15.37 -5.45 11.70
C ALA A 17 -15.93 -4.43 10.71
N GLU A 18 -17.02 -3.73 11.08
CA GLU A 18 -17.64 -2.71 10.22
C GLU A 18 -16.66 -1.56 9.98
N LYS A 19 -15.89 -1.14 10.98
CA LYS A 19 -14.88 -0.07 10.84
C LYS A 19 -13.71 -0.49 9.97
N ILE A 20 -13.35 -1.77 9.98
CA ILE A 20 -12.30 -2.31 9.11
C ILE A 20 -12.80 -2.33 7.66
N VAL A 21 -14.03 -2.77 7.42
CA VAL A 21 -14.67 -2.72 6.10
C VAL A 21 -14.78 -1.28 5.59
N GLU A 22 -15.22 -0.35 6.43
CA GLU A 22 -15.24 1.09 6.11
C GLU A 22 -13.86 1.56 5.63
N SER A 23 -12.78 1.17 6.32
CA SER A 23 -11.41 1.56 5.96
C SER A 23 -10.96 1.05 4.59
N ILE A 24 -11.34 -0.18 4.23
CA ILE A 24 -11.03 -0.78 2.92
C ILE A 24 -11.82 -0.06 1.82
N ASN A 25 -13.11 0.18 2.07
CA ASN A 25 -14.05 0.73 1.10
C ASN A 25 -13.80 2.21 0.79
N VAL A 26 -12.95 2.91 1.56
CA VAL A 26 -12.47 4.26 1.20
C VAL A 26 -11.76 4.26 -0.16
N PHE A 27 -10.98 3.22 -0.44
CA PHE A 27 -10.20 3.11 -1.69
C PHE A 27 -10.71 2.03 -2.63
N PHE A 28 -11.42 1.03 -2.12
CA PHE A 28 -11.90 -0.12 -2.90
C PHE A 28 -13.39 -0.35 -2.63
N PRO A 29 -14.29 0.54 -3.10
CA PRO A 29 -15.71 0.52 -2.75
C PRO A 29 -16.48 -0.68 -3.33
N ASP A 30 -15.91 -1.35 -4.33
CA ASP A 30 -16.46 -2.57 -4.94
C ASP A 30 -16.01 -3.85 -4.21
N TRP A 31 -15.12 -3.73 -3.23
CA TRP A 31 -14.69 -4.85 -2.40
C TRP A 31 -15.80 -5.29 -1.45
N ASN A 32 -15.92 -6.60 -1.27
CA ASN A 32 -16.82 -7.21 -0.30
C ASN A 32 -16.20 -8.51 0.23
N SER A 33 -16.54 -8.88 1.46
CA SER A 33 -16.19 -10.16 2.07
C SER A 33 -17.45 -10.92 2.46
N GLU A 34 -17.51 -12.20 2.08
CA GLU A 34 -18.70 -13.03 2.34
C GLU A 34 -18.85 -13.39 3.83
N ASP A 35 -17.74 -13.42 4.58
CA ASP A 35 -17.68 -13.94 5.95
C ASP A 35 -17.19 -12.88 6.97
N LEU A 36 -18.02 -11.86 7.23
CA LEU A 36 -17.74 -10.91 8.31
C LEU A 36 -18.04 -11.52 9.68
N PRO A 37 -17.13 -11.39 10.68
CA PRO A 37 -17.39 -11.87 12.02
C PRO A 37 -18.54 -11.08 12.66
N LYS A 38 -19.40 -11.77 13.41
CA LYS A 38 -20.54 -11.13 14.09
C LYS A 38 -20.04 -10.17 15.17
N LYS A 39 -20.69 -9.00 15.24
CA LYS A 39 -20.52 -8.04 16.32
C LYS A 39 -20.93 -8.69 17.65
N GLY A 40 -19.97 -8.80 18.58
CA GLY A 40 -20.19 -9.37 19.90
C GLY A 40 -20.25 -8.29 20.98
N THR A 41 -20.88 -8.58 22.11
CA THR A 41 -20.78 -7.77 23.32
C THR A 41 -19.63 -8.26 24.19
N PHE A 42 -18.95 -7.34 24.87
CA PHE A 42 -17.85 -7.70 25.78
C PHE A 42 -18.38 -8.27 27.11
N PRO A 43 -17.71 -9.30 27.67
CA PRO A 43 -16.61 -10.07 27.09
C PRO A 43 -17.08 -11.06 26.02
N ASN A 44 -16.39 -11.09 24.86
CA ASN A 44 -16.69 -12.04 23.79
C ASN A 44 -15.65 -13.17 23.72
N LYS A 45 -16.03 -14.30 23.09
CA LYS A 45 -15.13 -15.44 22.79
C LYS A 45 -14.70 -15.44 21.32
N ASN A 46 -14.79 -14.30 20.65
CA ASN A 46 -14.44 -14.21 19.25
C ASN A 46 -12.93 -14.51 19.11
N LYS A 47 -12.58 -15.15 18.02
CA LYS A 47 -11.18 -15.37 17.64
C LYS A 47 -10.79 -14.34 16.61
N ALA A 48 -9.48 -14.14 16.45
CA ALA A 48 -8.99 -13.36 15.33
C ALA A 48 -9.34 -14.07 14.02
N VAL A 49 -9.87 -13.33 13.04
CA VAL A 49 -10.30 -13.86 11.74
C VAL A 49 -9.76 -12.95 10.65
N ILE A 50 -9.30 -13.53 9.54
CA ILE A 50 -8.92 -12.75 8.36
C ILE A 50 -10.16 -12.58 7.50
N ILE A 51 -10.54 -11.34 7.21
CA ILE A 51 -11.51 -11.03 6.16
C ILE A 51 -10.74 -10.80 4.86
N SER A 52 -11.27 -11.30 3.75
CA SER A 52 -10.65 -11.21 2.43
C SER A 52 -11.70 -11.08 1.34
N GLY A 53 -11.32 -10.49 0.21
CA GLY A 53 -12.19 -10.28 -0.94
C GLY A 53 -11.45 -9.70 -2.14
N PHE A 54 -12.14 -9.63 -3.27
CA PHE A 54 -11.60 -9.10 -4.52
C PHE A 54 -12.06 -7.65 -4.74
N SER A 55 -11.21 -6.87 -5.38
CA SER A 55 -11.61 -5.60 -6.01
C SER A 55 -11.26 -5.67 -7.50
N LYS A 56 -12.05 -4.99 -8.33
CA LYS A 56 -11.85 -4.84 -9.77
C LYS A 56 -11.30 -3.47 -10.14
N ASN A 57 -11.19 -2.54 -9.19
CA ASN A 57 -10.86 -1.15 -9.46
C ASN A 57 -9.83 -0.61 -8.45
N SER A 58 -8.72 -0.08 -8.94
CA SER A 58 -7.67 0.57 -8.13
C SER A 58 -7.59 2.09 -8.34
N ASP A 59 -8.51 2.68 -9.11
CA ASP A 59 -8.45 4.08 -9.55
C ASP A 59 -8.44 5.04 -8.36
N LEU A 60 -9.28 4.80 -7.35
CA LEU A 60 -9.34 5.65 -6.16
C LEU A 60 -8.06 5.56 -5.33
N PHE A 61 -7.46 4.37 -5.25
CA PHE A 61 -6.18 4.15 -4.57
C PHE A 61 -5.06 4.96 -5.26
N PHE A 62 -4.86 4.80 -6.57
CA PHE A 62 -3.81 5.54 -7.30
C PHE A 62 -4.09 7.04 -7.40
N LYS A 63 -5.36 7.44 -7.50
CA LYS A 63 -5.75 8.84 -7.42
C LYS A 63 -5.32 9.44 -6.09
N GLN A 64 -5.49 8.72 -4.98
CA GLN A 64 -5.07 9.19 -3.68
C GLN A 64 -3.54 9.27 -3.55
N LEU A 65 -2.79 8.30 -4.08
CA LEU A 65 -1.33 8.37 -4.13
C LEU A 65 -0.84 9.62 -4.87
N ARG A 66 -1.48 9.97 -5.99
CA ARG A 66 -1.22 11.21 -6.75
C ARG A 66 -1.52 12.47 -5.94
N ILE A 67 -2.69 12.53 -5.28
CA ILE A 67 -3.09 13.65 -4.43
C ILE A 67 -2.09 13.85 -3.28
N GLN A 68 -1.60 12.76 -2.69
CA GLN A 68 -0.62 12.78 -1.61
C GLN A 68 0.82 13.00 -2.07
N ARG A 69 1.09 12.91 -3.38
CA ARG A 69 2.44 13.03 -3.98
C ARG A 69 3.43 12.01 -3.41
N ILE A 70 2.98 10.76 -3.22
CA ILE A 70 3.79 9.65 -2.69
C ILE A 70 3.97 8.53 -3.72
N LEU A 71 3.99 8.86 -5.02
CA LEU A 71 4.05 7.85 -6.09
C LEU A 71 5.41 7.13 -6.15
N ASP A 72 6.51 7.81 -5.84
CA ASP A 72 7.82 7.16 -5.77
C ASP A 72 7.90 6.17 -4.60
N THR A 73 7.43 6.58 -3.42
CA THR A 73 7.28 5.66 -2.28
C THR A 73 6.36 4.50 -2.62
N ALA A 74 5.27 4.75 -3.35
CA ALA A 74 4.38 3.68 -3.79
C ALA A 74 5.07 2.70 -4.74
N LEU A 75 5.84 3.20 -5.72
CA LEU A 75 6.62 2.32 -6.61
C LEU A 75 7.57 1.45 -5.80
N ASP A 76 8.32 2.04 -4.88
CA ASP A 76 9.31 1.32 -4.07
C ASP A 76 8.64 0.25 -3.20
N VAL A 77 7.62 0.62 -2.43
CA VAL A 77 6.93 -0.34 -1.54
C VAL A 77 6.23 -1.44 -2.34
N MET A 78 5.53 -1.09 -3.41
CA MET A 78 4.75 -2.07 -4.18
C MET A 78 5.66 -2.99 -5.02
N SER A 79 6.88 -2.57 -5.34
CA SER A 79 7.87 -3.41 -6.05
C SER A 79 8.80 -4.17 -5.10
N MET A 80 8.86 -3.82 -3.82
CA MET A 80 9.78 -4.39 -2.82
C MET A 80 9.71 -5.92 -2.76
N ASP A 81 8.49 -6.45 -2.64
CA ASP A 81 8.21 -7.89 -2.58
C ASP A 81 7.65 -8.43 -3.91
N LEU A 82 7.93 -7.73 -5.02
CA LEU A 82 7.54 -8.19 -6.35
C LEU A 82 8.32 -9.45 -6.73
N GLU A 83 7.60 -10.57 -6.84
CA GLU A 83 8.09 -11.85 -7.32
C GLU A 83 7.31 -12.26 -8.58
N PHE A 84 8.01 -12.33 -9.71
CA PHE A 84 7.42 -12.57 -11.03
C PHE A 84 6.28 -11.55 -11.30
N ASP A 85 5.06 -12.05 -11.43
CA ASP A 85 3.85 -11.30 -11.75
C ASP A 85 2.96 -11.07 -10.51
N SER A 86 3.53 -11.08 -9.31
CA SER A 86 2.77 -10.86 -8.07
C SER A 86 3.52 -10.07 -7.01
N THR A 87 2.81 -9.23 -6.25
CA THR A 87 3.34 -8.50 -5.11
C THR A 87 2.30 -8.41 -4.00
N VAL A 88 2.76 -8.19 -2.77
CA VAL A 88 1.93 -7.90 -1.61
C VAL A 88 2.52 -6.70 -0.89
N PHE A 89 1.67 -5.79 -0.45
CA PHE A 89 2.08 -4.65 0.37
C PHE A 89 0.96 -4.28 1.33
N ASP A 90 1.32 -3.55 2.39
CA ASP A 90 0.41 -3.20 3.46
C ASP A 90 0.21 -1.69 3.59
N ILE A 91 -1.00 -1.29 3.97
CA ILE A 91 -1.33 0.09 4.34
C ILE A 91 -2.00 0.15 5.71
N SER A 92 -1.83 1.28 6.41
CA SER A 92 -2.44 1.50 7.72
C SER A 92 -3.97 1.63 7.63
N ARG A 93 -4.70 0.85 8.45
CA ARG A 93 -6.16 0.99 8.60
C ARG A 93 -6.55 2.36 9.14
N GLN A 94 -5.79 2.90 10.09
CA GLN A 94 -6.08 4.18 10.72
C GLN A 94 -5.93 5.33 9.72
N ALA A 95 -4.88 5.30 8.89
CA ALA A 95 -4.73 6.27 7.82
C ALA A 95 -5.86 6.13 6.79
N ALA A 96 -6.22 4.90 6.41
CA ALA A 96 -7.26 4.63 5.42
C ALA A 96 -8.63 5.18 5.85
N ILE A 97 -9.04 5.01 7.11
CA ILE A 97 -10.27 5.61 7.66
C ILE A 97 -10.29 7.14 7.49
N ALA A 98 -9.13 7.80 7.62
CA ALA A 98 -8.99 9.24 7.43
C ALA A 98 -8.87 9.66 5.95
N GLY A 99 -9.04 8.74 4.99
CA GLY A 99 -8.86 9.02 3.57
C GLY A 99 -7.40 9.20 3.17
N LYS A 100 -6.46 8.59 3.91
CA LYS A 100 -5.03 8.68 3.64
C LYS A 100 -4.40 7.31 3.38
N ILE A 101 -3.45 7.26 2.48
CA ILE A 101 -2.61 6.08 2.26
C ILE A 101 -1.31 6.28 3.04
N SER A 102 -1.00 5.34 3.92
CA SER A 102 0.28 5.24 4.62
C SER A 102 0.74 3.80 4.52
N PHE A 103 1.85 3.57 3.83
CA PHE A 103 2.43 2.24 3.72
C PHE A 103 2.95 1.76 5.07
N VAL A 104 2.89 0.45 5.28
CA VAL A 104 3.33 -0.24 6.48
C VAL A 104 4.41 -1.23 6.08
N LEU A 105 5.62 -1.05 6.63
CA LEU A 105 6.76 -1.96 6.42
C LEU A 105 7.04 -2.84 7.63
N ASP A 106 6.64 -2.39 8.83
CA ASP A 106 6.77 -3.14 10.08
C ASP A 106 5.51 -3.96 10.38
N GLU A 107 5.70 -5.18 10.88
CA GLU A 107 4.63 -6.07 11.30
C GLU A 107 3.79 -5.49 12.47
N ASN A 108 4.39 -4.63 13.32
CA ASN A 108 3.76 -4.17 14.56
C ASN A 108 3.03 -2.82 14.45
N THR A 109 2.17 -2.66 13.43
CA THR A 109 1.41 -1.42 13.26
C THR A 109 0.21 -1.31 14.20
N LEU A 110 0.17 -0.24 15.00
CA LEU A 110 -0.96 0.10 15.86
C LEU A 110 -2.24 0.27 15.03
N GLY A 111 -3.33 -0.37 15.48
CA GLY A 111 -4.60 -0.32 14.76
C GLY A 111 -4.62 -1.16 13.48
N GLY A 112 -3.58 -1.97 13.24
CA GLY A 112 -3.45 -2.98 12.18
C GLY A 112 -3.44 -2.45 10.75
N LYS A 113 -3.35 -3.39 9.82
CA LYS A 113 -3.05 -3.14 8.40
C LYS A 113 -4.08 -3.75 7.46
N ILE A 114 -4.21 -3.14 6.30
CA ILE A 114 -4.90 -3.68 5.13
C ILE A 114 -3.81 -4.23 4.22
N SER A 115 -3.89 -5.52 3.90
CA SER A 115 -2.95 -6.19 3.01
C SER A 115 -3.54 -6.25 1.60
N ILE A 116 -2.79 -5.77 0.63
CA ILE A 116 -3.19 -5.67 -0.78
C ILE A 116 -2.25 -6.54 -1.58
N SER A 117 -2.81 -7.53 -2.28
CA SER A 117 -2.08 -8.38 -3.21
C SER A 117 -2.51 -8.06 -4.63
N LEU A 118 -1.52 -7.86 -5.49
CA LEU A 118 -1.69 -7.67 -6.93
C LEU A 118 -1.07 -8.86 -7.66
N ALA A 119 -1.76 -9.38 -8.67
CA ALA A 119 -1.23 -10.42 -9.53
C ALA A 119 -1.68 -10.26 -11.00
N GLY A 120 -0.74 -10.30 -11.94
CA GLY A 120 -1.03 -10.23 -13.38
C GLY A 120 0.22 -10.00 -14.21
N ASP A 121 0.16 -10.35 -15.49
CA ASP A 121 1.30 -10.30 -16.41
C ASP A 121 1.93 -8.90 -16.51
N GLU A 122 3.26 -8.84 -16.50
CA GLU A 122 4.06 -7.60 -16.62
C GLU A 122 3.75 -6.60 -15.49
N LEU A 123 3.61 -7.11 -14.27
CA LEU A 123 3.22 -6.31 -13.11
C LEU A 123 4.22 -5.19 -12.78
N ASP A 124 5.51 -5.42 -12.99
CA ASP A 124 6.57 -4.41 -12.85
C ASP A 124 6.30 -3.18 -13.74
N LEU A 125 6.08 -3.42 -15.04
CA LEU A 125 5.81 -2.37 -16.02
C LEU A 125 4.48 -1.66 -15.73
N TRP A 126 3.46 -2.42 -15.30
CA TRP A 126 2.19 -1.82 -14.90
C TRP A 126 2.36 -0.91 -13.67
N LEU A 127 3.13 -1.32 -12.66
CA LEU A 127 3.42 -0.49 -11.48
C LEU A 127 4.18 0.79 -11.86
N GLU A 128 5.18 0.71 -12.72
CA GLU A 128 5.90 1.87 -13.23
C GLU A 128 4.97 2.87 -13.93
N GLN A 129 4.05 2.37 -14.77
CA GLN A 129 3.08 3.20 -15.47
C GLN A 129 2.08 3.86 -14.51
N GLN A 130 1.53 3.11 -13.56
CA GLN A 130 0.55 3.65 -12.60
C GLN A 130 1.16 4.66 -11.64
N THR A 131 2.45 4.51 -11.32
CA THR A 131 3.20 5.42 -10.44
C THR A 131 3.91 6.54 -11.18
N TRP A 132 3.80 6.62 -12.51
CA TRP A 132 4.48 7.67 -13.25
C TRP A 132 3.95 9.08 -12.94
N HIS A 133 4.88 10.03 -12.79
CA HIS A 133 4.62 11.47 -12.68
C HIS A 133 5.76 12.29 -13.31
N GLU A 134 5.49 13.58 -13.54
CA GLU A 134 6.37 14.50 -14.28
C GLU A 134 7.78 14.69 -13.69
N GLY A 135 7.95 14.47 -12.39
CA GLY A 135 9.26 14.55 -11.72
C GLY A 135 10.26 13.53 -12.28
N ARG A 136 9.76 12.42 -12.84
CA ARG A 136 10.59 11.39 -13.46
C ARG A 136 11.16 11.78 -14.82
N ASN A 137 10.77 12.93 -15.38
CA ASN A 137 11.45 13.49 -16.55
C ASN A 137 12.86 13.97 -16.20
N GLU A 138 13.05 14.48 -14.99
CA GLU A 138 14.35 14.96 -14.50
C GLU A 138 15.13 13.84 -13.82
N ILE A 139 14.43 13.02 -13.03
CA ILE A 139 15.02 11.92 -12.25
C ILE A 139 14.25 10.64 -12.57
N PRO A 140 14.62 9.91 -13.64
CA PRO A 140 13.96 8.66 -13.99
C PRO A 140 13.97 7.67 -12.82
N ARG A 141 12.83 6.99 -12.61
CA ARG A 141 12.64 5.97 -11.59
C ARG A 141 12.02 4.72 -12.19
N TYR A 142 12.52 3.57 -11.77
CA TYR A 142 12.11 2.24 -12.22
C TYR A 142 11.91 1.31 -11.02
N SER A 143 11.22 0.20 -11.23
CA SER A 143 11.08 -0.83 -10.21
C SER A 143 12.45 -1.38 -9.81
N LYS A 144 12.76 -1.38 -8.50
CA LYS A 144 14.03 -1.89 -7.93
C LYS A 144 15.27 -1.21 -8.52
N ASP A 145 15.21 0.10 -8.72
CA ASP A 145 16.35 0.90 -9.17
C ASP A 145 17.36 1.22 -8.03
N GLU A 146 18.43 1.93 -8.35
CA GLU A 146 19.46 2.33 -7.38
C GLU A 146 18.99 3.39 -6.36
N TYR A 147 17.85 4.04 -6.62
CA TYR A 147 17.24 5.05 -5.74
C TYR A 147 16.08 4.47 -4.93
N SER A 148 15.75 3.19 -5.12
CA SER A 148 14.69 2.54 -4.39
C SER A 148 14.93 2.60 -2.88
N MET A 149 13.86 2.93 -2.16
CA MET A 149 13.82 2.88 -0.71
C MET A 149 14.25 1.51 -0.18
N ARG A 150 15.01 1.49 0.91
CA ARG A 150 15.45 0.28 1.59
C ARG A 150 14.28 -0.45 2.27
N TYR A 151 14.48 -1.73 2.60
CA TYR A 151 13.47 -2.57 3.26
C TYR A 151 13.00 -2.03 4.63
N ASP A 152 13.85 -1.26 5.33
CA ASP A 152 13.51 -0.60 6.59
C ASP A 152 12.73 0.72 6.39
N GLY A 153 12.49 1.13 5.15
CA GLY A 153 11.83 2.38 4.80
C GLY A 153 12.77 3.58 4.70
N GLU A 154 14.07 3.39 4.90
CA GLU A 154 15.01 4.49 4.75
C GLU A 154 15.24 4.83 3.27
N PRO A 155 15.27 6.13 2.92
CA PRO A 155 15.56 6.57 1.56
C PRO A 155 17.02 6.29 1.19
N SER A 156 17.24 5.87 -0.05
CA SER A 156 18.60 5.69 -0.60
C SER A 156 19.25 7.02 -0.97
N GLU A 157 18.49 7.95 -1.56
CA GLU A 157 18.92 9.32 -1.87
C GLU A 157 17.72 10.28 -1.85
N TRP A 158 17.98 11.55 -1.58
CA TRP A 158 17.04 12.65 -1.73
C TRP A 158 17.57 13.67 -2.74
N PHE A 159 16.67 14.21 -3.56
CA PHE A 159 17.03 15.22 -4.54
C PHE A 159 16.40 16.57 -4.22
N ASP A 160 17.19 17.64 -4.36
CA ASP A 160 16.67 18.99 -4.30
C ASP A 160 15.86 19.35 -5.56
N LYS A 161 15.26 20.56 -5.57
CA LYS A 161 14.47 21.06 -6.71
C LYS A 161 15.27 21.26 -8.01
N ARG A 162 16.58 21.02 -7.99
CA ARG A 162 17.49 21.12 -9.14
C ARG A 162 18.06 19.74 -9.52
N GLY A 163 17.53 18.67 -8.93
CA GLY A 163 17.98 17.30 -9.18
C GLY A 163 19.34 16.97 -8.57
N ARG A 164 19.79 17.70 -7.53
CA ARG A 164 21.07 17.42 -6.88
C ARG A 164 20.89 16.49 -5.69
N PRO A 165 21.74 15.45 -5.52
CA PRO A 165 21.76 14.59 -4.34
C PRO A 165 21.95 15.38 -3.04
N THR A 166 21.42 14.88 -1.91
CA THR A 166 21.45 15.61 -0.64
C THR A 166 21.85 14.78 0.58
N ILE A 167 21.84 13.44 0.52
CA ILE A 167 22.21 12.59 1.67
C ILE A 167 23.73 12.55 1.91
N ASN A 168 24.55 12.62 0.86
CA ASN A 168 26.01 12.45 0.96
C ASN A 168 26.81 13.76 0.79
N LEU A 169 26.31 14.90 1.28
CA LEU A 169 26.98 16.20 1.10
C LEU A 169 28.16 16.48 2.08
N GLU A 170 28.48 15.56 2.98
CA GLU A 170 29.63 15.71 3.90
C GLU A 170 30.46 14.42 3.94
N GLU A 171 31.48 14.33 3.05
CA GLU A 171 32.74 13.60 3.26
C GLU A 171 33.75 14.13 2.22
N ASP A 172 34.24 15.36 2.44
CA ASP A 172 35.48 15.90 1.84
C ASP A 172 36.45 16.31 2.95
#